data_AF-A0A9P8Q540-F1
#
_entry.id   AF-A0A9P8Q540-F1
#
_cell.length_a   1.000
_cell.length_b   1.000
_cell.length_c   1.000
_cell.angle_alpha   90.00
_cell.angle_beta   90.00
_cell.angle_gamma   90.00
#
_symmetry.space_group_name_H-M   'P 1'
#
loop_
_entity.id
_entity.type
_entity.pdbx_description
1 polymer ?
#
loop_
_entity_poly.entity_id
_entity_poly.type
_entity_poly.pdbx_seq_one_letter_code
_entity_poly.pdbx_strand_id
1 'polypeptide(L)'
;MLAMATACVMWAGPVIIGYIPVAVVGALIYLLGYELLKEALYDTKGKLRKFEYITILIIVVTMGAWDFVYGILVGVLLACVSFVVEAAKKPVVSGIYTGEYARSIVVRHPKQQEFLKDVGKQIYV
;
A
#
# COMPACT_ATOMS: atom_id res chain seq x y z
N MET A 1 -17.01 -35.15 -6.94
CA MET A 1 -17.91 -34.41 -7.86
C MET A 1 -17.14 -33.50 -8.80
N LEU A 2 -16.31 -32.56 -8.31
CA LEU A 2 -15.54 -31.65 -9.18
C LEU A 2 -14.65 -32.38 -10.19
N ALA A 3 -13.89 -33.40 -9.77
CA ALA A 3 -13.00 -34.15 -10.67
C ALA A 3 -13.72 -34.84 -11.86
N MET A 4 -14.94 -35.35 -11.64
CA MET A 4 -15.76 -35.89 -12.73
C MET A 4 -16.26 -34.79 -13.67
N ALA A 5 -16.64 -33.64 -13.13
CA ALA A 5 -17.05 -32.50 -13.94
C ALA A 5 -15.89 -31.96 -14.80
N THR A 6 -14.68 -31.82 -14.24
CA THR A 6 -13.49 -31.42 -15.01
C THR A 6 -13.13 -32.45 -16.08
N ALA A 7 -13.23 -33.76 -15.79
CA ALA A 7 -12.99 -34.82 -16.76
C ALA A 7 -14.00 -34.78 -17.93
N CYS A 8 -15.28 -34.57 -17.64
CA CYS A 8 -16.31 -34.40 -18.68
C CYS A 8 -16.05 -33.16 -19.55
N VAL A 9 -15.63 -32.04 -18.96
CA VAL A 9 -15.27 -30.82 -19.70
C VAL A 9 -14.04 -31.04 -20.58
N MET A 10 -13.02 -31.75 -20.06
CA MET A 10 -11.83 -32.11 -20.85
C MET A 10 -12.19 -33.02 -22.03
N TRP A 11 -13.14 -33.94 -21.85
CA TRP A 11 -13.54 -34.89 -22.89
C TRP A 11 -14.48 -34.28 -23.95
N ALA A 12 -15.39 -33.37 -23.55
CA ALA A 12 -16.21 -32.60 -24.48
C ALA A 12 -15.35 -31.74 -25.44
N GLY A 13 -14.11 -31.46 -25.05
CA GLY A 13 -13.08 -30.89 -25.90
C GLY A 13 -13.26 -29.40 -26.20
N PRO A 14 -12.24 -28.76 -26.79
CA PRO A 14 -12.22 -27.33 -27.08
C PRO A 14 -13.16 -26.94 -28.24
N VAL A 15 -13.96 -27.86 -28.77
CA VAL A 15 -14.81 -27.67 -29.95
C VAL A 15 -15.77 -26.50 -29.75
N ILE A 16 -16.33 -26.36 -28.55
CA ILE A 16 -17.23 -25.25 -28.18
C ILE A 16 -16.47 -23.91 -28.14
N ILE A 17 -15.22 -23.91 -27.66
CA ILE A 17 -14.38 -22.71 -27.54
C ILE A 17 -13.97 -22.20 -28.92
N GLY A 18 -13.79 -23.08 -29.91
CA GLY A 18 -13.46 -22.72 -31.28
C GLY A 18 -14.52 -21.90 -32.03
N TYR A 19 -15.77 -21.88 -31.55
CA TYR A 19 -16.84 -21.02 -32.09
C TYR A 19 -16.77 -19.58 -31.58
N ILE A 20 -15.99 -19.31 -30.52
CA ILE A 20 -15.86 -17.97 -29.94
C ILE A 20 -14.93 -17.15 -30.86
N PRO A 21 -15.39 -16.00 -31.39
CA PRO A 21 -14.53 -15.14 -32.19
C PRO A 21 -13.34 -14.64 -31.37
N VAL A 22 -12.13 -14.74 -31.91
CA VAL A 22 -10.89 -14.26 -31.26
C VAL A 22 -10.98 -12.77 -30.90
N ALA A 23 -11.73 -11.98 -31.67
CA ALA A 23 -12.00 -10.58 -31.38
C ALA A 23 -12.71 -10.36 -30.03
N VAL A 24 -13.62 -11.26 -29.63
CA VAL A 24 -14.32 -11.17 -28.34
C VAL A 24 -13.34 -11.41 -27.18
N VAL A 25 -12.51 -12.44 -27.30
CA VAL A 25 -11.49 -12.75 -26.28
C VAL A 25 -10.47 -11.61 -26.17
N GLY A 26 -10.03 -11.07 -27.29
CA GLY A 26 -9.12 -9.91 -27.33
C GLY A 26 -9.73 -8.66 -26.67
N ALA A 27 -11.02 -8.39 -26.93
CA ALA A 27 -11.72 -7.27 -26.30
C ALA A 27 -11.84 -7.44 -24.78
N LEU A 28 -12.08 -8.66 -24.29
CA LEU A 28 -12.11 -8.95 -22.85
C LEU A 28 -10.75 -8.75 -22.18
N ILE A 29 -9.67 -9.24 -22.81
CA ILE A 29 -8.30 -9.05 -22.30
C ILE A 29 -7.94 -7.56 -22.29
N TYR A 30 -8.29 -6.83 -23.35
CA TYR A 30 -8.05 -5.40 -23.43
C TYR A 30 -8.82 -4.63 -22.36
N LEU A 31 -10.10 -4.95 -22.16
CA LEU A 31 -10.93 -4.34 -21.12
C LEU A 31 -10.34 -4.59 -19.74
N LEU A 32 -9.93 -5.83 -19.44
CA LEU A 32 -9.28 -6.18 -18.18
C LEU A 32 -7.98 -5.37 -18.00
N GLY A 33 -7.12 -5.32 -19.01
CA GLY A 33 -5.87 -4.55 -18.95
C GLY A 33 -6.11 -3.05 -18.74
N TYR A 34 -7.13 -2.49 -19.39
CA TYR A 34 -7.54 -1.09 -19.24
C TYR A 34 -8.06 -0.80 -17.83
N GLU A 35 -8.90 -1.68 -17.27
CA GLU A 35 -9.41 -1.54 -15.91
C GLU A 35 -8.28 -1.58 -14.89
N LEU A 36 -7.36 -2.53 -15.01
CA LEU A 36 -6.18 -2.64 -14.15
C LEU A 36 -5.28 -1.39 -14.23
N LEU A 37 -5.04 -0.87 -15.44
CA LEU A 37 -4.26 0.36 -15.63
C LEU A 37 -4.94 1.58 -15.00
N LYS A 38 -6.26 1.70 -15.20
CA LYS A 38 -7.04 2.81 -14.63
C LYS A 38 -7.05 2.74 -13.10
N GLU A 39 -7.30 1.58 -12.53
CA GLU A 39 -7.26 1.40 -11.08
C GLU A 39 -5.88 1.73 -10.51
N ALA A 40 -4.81 1.24 -11.16
CA ALA A 40 -3.44 1.42 -10.71
C ALA A 40 -2.93 2.86 -10.83
N LEU A 41 -3.32 3.62 -11.86
CA LEU A 41 -2.78 4.98 -12.14
C LEU A 41 -3.75 6.13 -11.85
N TYR A 42 -5.05 5.92 -12.05
CA TYR A 42 -6.06 6.96 -11.93
C TYR A 42 -6.73 6.93 -10.55
N ASP A 43 -7.13 5.77 -10.04
CA ASP A 43 -7.85 5.69 -8.75
C ASP A 43 -6.94 5.92 -7.53
N THR A 44 -5.63 5.72 -7.70
CA THR A 44 -4.57 6.08 -6.75
C THR A 44 -4.20 7.56 -6.80
N LYS A 45 -4.61 8.31 -7.83
CA LYS A 45 -4.27 9.73 -7.99
C LYS A 45 -4.91 10.54 -6.84
N GLY A 46 -4.07 11.08 -5.98
CA GLY A 46 -4.47 11.91 -4.83
C GLY A 46 -4.70 11.15 -3.52
N LYS A 47 -4.68 9.81 -3.53
CA LYS A 47 -4.70 8.99 -2.30
C LYS A 47 -3.31 8.74 -1.73
N LEU A 48 -2.29 8.72 -2.61
CA LEU A 48 -0.91 8.38 -2.26
C LEU A 48 0.00 9.61 -2.23
N ARG A 49 1.12 9.50 -1.51
CA ARG A 49 2.17 10.52 -1.52
C ARG A 49 2.83 10.54 -2.90
N LYS A 50 3.27 11.73 -3.35
CA LYS A 50 3.89 11.90 -4.68
C LYS A 50 5.01 10.89 -4.99
N PHE A 51 5.79 10.51 -3.97
CA PHE A 51 6.87 9.53 -4.12
C PHE A 51 6.37 8.11 -4.45
N GLU A 52 5.30 7.66 -3.78
CA GLU A 52 4.70 6.33 -4.01
C GLU A 52 4.08 6.27 -5.40
N TYR A 53 3.42 7.36 -5.82
CA TYR A 53 2.86 7.46 -7.16
C TYR A 53 3.92 7.32 -8.26
N ILE A 54 5.09 7.96 -8.08
CA ILE A 54 6.22 7.83 -9.01
C ILE A 54 6.71 6.38 -9.08
N THR A 55 6.79 5.67 -7.95
CA THR A 55 7.21 4.27 -7.96
C THR A 55 6.25 3.36 -8.72
N ILE A 56 4.94 3.55 -8.57
CA ILE A 56 3.92 2.80 -9.33
C ILE A 56 4.07 3.07 -10.83
N LEU A 57 4.26 4.34 -11.20
CA LEU A 57 4.43 4.73 -12.60
C LEU A 57 5.67 4.09 -13.23
N ILE A 58 6.79 4.02 -12.50
CA ILE A 58 8.02 3.35 -12.98
C ILE A 58 7.77 1.85 -13.20
N ILE A 59 7.03 1.18 -12.31
CA ILE A 59 6.72 -0.25 -12.44
C ILE A 59 5.89 -0.50 -13.70
N VAL A 60 4.82 0.27 -13.91
CA VAL A 60 3.95 0.12 -15.09
C VAL A 60 4.74 0.37 -16.38
N VAL A 61 5.58 1.39 -16.43
CA VAL A 61 6.41 1.71 -17.61
C VAL A 61 7.43 0.60 -17.88
N THR A 62 8.10 0.08 -16.85
CA THR A 62 9.10 -0.99 -17.04
C THR A 62 8.46 -2.31 -17.45
N MET A 63 7.29 -2.66 -16.90
CA MET A 63 6.51 -3.82 -17.34
C MET A 63 6.05 -3.70 -18.79
N GLY A 64 5.63 -2.50 -19.23
CA GLY A 64 5.12 -2.28 -20.59
C GLY A 64 6.22 -2.15 -21.65
N ALA A 65 7.40 -1.62 -21.30
CA ALA A 65 8.49 -1.37 -22.26
C ALA A 65 9.46 -2.55 -22.42
N TRP A 66 9.71 -3.31 -21.34
CA TRP A 66 10.58 -4.48 -21.37
C TRP A 66 9.77 -5.76 -21.26
N ASP A 67 9.47 -6.18 -20.03
CA ASP A 67 8.83 -7.45 -19.74
C ASP A 67 8.35 -7.48 -18.30
N PHE A 68 7.40 -8.38 -18.02
CA PHE A 68 6.82 -8.54 -16.68
C PHE A 68 7.88 -8.87 -15.61
N VAL A 69 8.88 -9.70 -15.95
CA VAL A 69 9.95 -10.13 -15.03
C VAL A 69 10.80 -8.94 -14.57
N TYR A 70 11.25 -8.10 -15.51
CA TYR A 70 12.04 -6.92 -15.19
C TYR A 70 11.24 -5.90 -14.37
N GLY A 71 9.95 -5.73 -14.70
CA GLY A 71 9.05 -4.88 -13.93
C GLY A 71 8.88 -5.33 -12.48
N ILE A 72 8.75 -6.64 -12.23
CA ILE A 72 8.71 -7.17 -10.85
C ILE A 72 10.02 -6.86 -10.12
N LEU A 73 11.18 -7.14 -10.73
CA LEU A 73 12.47 -6.91 -10.09
C LEU A 73 12.64 -5.43 -9.70
N VAL A 74 12.36 -4.52 -10.63
CA VAL A 74 12.40 -3.07 -10.36
C VAL A 74 11.39 -2.69 -9.28
N GLY A 75 10.18 -3.25 -9.33
CA GLY A 75 9.14 -2.97 -8.34
C GLY A 75 9.51 -3.41 -6.93
N VAL A 76 10.09 -4.60 -6.76
CA VAL A 76 10.57 -5.08 -5.46
C VAL A 76 11.66 -4.16 -4.92
N LEU A 77 12.65 -3.79 -5.74
CA LEU A 77 13.73 -2.88 -5.33
C LEU A 77 13.19 -1.51 -4.91
N LEU A 78 12.29 -0.92 -5.70
CA LEU A 78 11.67 0.36 -5.37
C LEU A 78 10.79 0.29 -4.13
N ALA A 79 10.06 -0.81 -3.91
CA ALA A 79 9.26 -1.00 -2.70
C ALA A 79 10.16 -1.04 -1.46
N CYS A 80 11.30 -1.74 -1.50
CA CYS A 80 12.28 -1.74 -0.42
C CYS A 80 12.81 -0.34 -0.13
N VAL A 81 13.18 0.43 -1.17
CA VAL A 81 13.67 1.80 -1.00
C VAL A 81 12.58 2.71 -0.42
N SER A 82 11.36 2.64 -0.94
CA SER A 82 10.22 3.39 -0.41
C SER A 82 9.97 3.09 1.05
N PHE A 83 10.03 1.82 1.45
CA PHE A 83 9.87 1.41 2.84
C PHE A 83 10.97 1.99 3.75
N VAL A 84 12.23 1.96 3.31
CA VAL A 84 13.34 2.55 4.09
C VAL A 84 13.16 4.07 4.24
N VAL A 85 12.72 4.75 3.18
CA VAL A 85 12.45 6.20 3.21
C VAL A 85 11.27 6.52 4.13
N GLU A 86 10.20 5.72 4.09
CA GLU A 86 9.04 5.82 4.99
C GLU A 86 9.48 5.67 6.46
N ALA A 87 10.26 4.63 6.74
CA ALA A 87 10.74 4.31 8.07
C ALA A 87 11.66 5.40 8.62
N ALA A 88 12.56 5.94 7.78
CA ALA A 88 13.48 7.01 8.17
C ALA A 88 12.77 8.35 8.41
N LYS A 89 11.66 8.62 7.72
CA LYS A 89 10.88 9.86 7.88
C LYS A 89 9.97 9.85 9.10
N LYS A 90 9.70 8.69 9.69
CA LYS A 90 8.81 8.58 10.85
C LYS A 90 9.54 9.14 12.08
N PRO A 91 9.09 10.27 12.68
CA PRO A 91 9.77 10.84 13.83
C PRO A 91 9.74 9.86 15.01
N VAL A 92 10.89 9.70 15.67
CA VAL A 92 11.05 8.84 16.85
C VAL A 92 10.28 9.38 18.06
N VAL A 93 10.06 10.70 18.11
CA VAL A 93 9.29 11.37 19.16
C VAL A 93 7.83 11.49 18.72
N SER A 94 6.95 10.66 19.28
CA SER A 94 5.53 10.59 18.89
C SER A 94 4.65 11.69 19.51
N GLY A 95 5.19 12.49 20.42
CA GLY A 95 4.51 13.62 21.07
C GLY A 95 5.37 14.17 22.20
N ILE A 96 5.38 15.49 22.37
CA ILE A 96 5.95 16.16 23.54
C ILE A 96 4.76 16.55 24.42
N TYR A 97 4.66 15.96 25.59
CA TYR A 97 3.59 16.22 26.55
C TYR A 97 4.10 17.12 27.67
N THR A 98 3.30 18.09 28.09
CA THR A 98 3.65 18.89 29.26
C THR A 98 3.40 18.10 30.53
N GLY A 99 4.10 18.44 31.62
CA GLY A 99 3.87 17.89 32.97
C GLY A 99 2.45 18.17 33.51
N GLU A 100 1.66 18.96 32.78
CA GLU A 100 0.23 19.17 32.99
C GLU A 100 -0.60 17.92 32.63
N TYR A 101 -0.23 17.20 31.55
CA TYR A 101 -0.90 15.98 31.07
C TYR A 101 -0.21 14.70 31.59
N ALA A 102 1.12 14.69 31.69
CA ALA A 102 1.90 13.56 32.19
C ALA A 102 2.36 13.81 33.64
N ARG A 103 1.46 13.61 34.62
CA ARG A 103 1.75 13.86 36.04
C ARG A 103 2.45 12.65 36.69
N SER A 104 3.46 12.93 37.50
CA SER A 104 4.15 11.93 38.33
C SER A 104 3.19 11.23 39.31
N ILE A 105 3.22 9.89 39.34
CA ILE A 105 2.42 9.03 40.23
C ILE A 105 2.84 9.07 41.71
N VAL A 106 3.90 9.81 42.05
CA VAL A 106 4.42 9.89 43.41
C VAL A 106 3.61 10.90 44.23
N VAL A 107 3.02 10.42 45.34
CA VAL A 107 2.25 11.24 46.29
C VAL A 107 3.21 12.13 47.08
N ARG A 108 3.01 13.45 47.03
CA ARG A 108 3.87 14.49 47.64
C ARG A 108 3.04 15.45 48.50
N HIS A 109 3.70 16.13 49.43
CA HIS A 109 3.09 17.10 50.34
C HIS A 109 2.33 18.21 49.58
N PRO A 110 1.15 18.68 50.04
CA PRO A 110 0.25 19.57 49.29
C PRO A 110 0.92 20.86 48.77
N LYS A 111 1.75 21.54 49.56
CA LYS A 111 2.51 22.72 49.11
C LYS A 111 3.46 22.45 47.92
N GLN A 112 4.04 21.24 47.85
CA GLN A 112 4.91 20.86 46.73
C GLN A 112 4.11 20.51 45.47
N GLN A 113 2.89 19.97 45.63
CA GLN A 113 2.01 19.74 44.48
C GLN A 113 1.52 21.05 43.85
N GLU A 114 1.24 22.06 44.66
CA GLU A 114 0.80 23.38 44.18
C GLU A 114 1.92 24.06 43.37
N PHE A 115 3.15 24.04 43.89
CA PHE A 115 4.32 24.48 43.14
C PHE A 115 4.50 23.70 41.83
N LEU A 116 4.42 22.35 41.87
CA LEU A 116 4.55 21.52 40.67
C LEU A 116 3.43 21.73 39.63
N LYS A 117 2.24 22.18 40.05
CA LYS A 117 1.16 22.59 39.13
C LYS A 117 1.50 23.90 38.42
N ASP A 118 2.09 24.87 39.13
CA ASP A 118 2.48 26.16 38.55
C ASP A 118 3.64 26.02 37.55
N VAL A 119 4.65 25.18 37.84
CA VAL A 119 5.77 24.90 36.91
C VAL A 119 5.48 23.77 35.91
N GLY A 120 4.32 23.12 35.96
CA GLY A 120 3.96 22.01 35.06
C GLY A 120 3.99 22.36 33.57
N LYS A 121 3.80 23.64 33.22
CA LYS A 121 3.90 24.17 31.85
C LYS A 121 5.33 24.28 31.32
N GLN A 122 6.33 24.26 32.21
CA GLN A 122 7.75 24.35 31.86
C GLN A 122 8.40 22.97 31.71
N ILE A 123 7.69 21.90 32.11
CA ILE A 123 8.19 20.53 32.05
C ILE A 123 7.68 19.91 30.74
N TYR A 124 8.61 19.55 29.86
CA TYR A 124 8.35 18.83 28.61
C TYR A 124 8.85 17.39 28.76
N VAL A 125 7.98 16.41 28.48
CA VAL A 125 8.26 14.96 28.56
C VAL A 125 7.83 14.27 27.28
#